data_AF-A0A954HGE0-F1
#
_entry.id   AF-A0A954HGE0-F1
#
_cell.length_a   1.000
_cell.length_b   1.000
_cell.length_c   1.000
_cell.angle_alpha   90.00
_cell.angle_beta   90.00
_cell.angle_gamma   90.00
#
_symmetry.space_group_name_H-M   'P 1'
#
loop_
_entity.id
_entity.type
_entity.pdbx_description
1 polymer ?
#
loop_
_entity_poly.entity_id
_entity_poly.type
_entity_poly.pdbx_seq_one_letter_code
_entity_poly.pdbx_strand_id
1 'polypeptide(L)'
;MTQQKTLFTDLSRDALTAWCQEQGFPAYRADQIRRWIYGKRVNSFDEMHDVPKALRELLTQHYDIFSMEIERHLVSSDGTEKLLLRLADGEHTECVLMREGDRRTVCISSQVGCARGCVFS
;
A
#
# COMPACT_ATOMS: atom_id res chain seq x y z
N MET A 1 -19.56 11.69 3.85
CA MET A 1 -18.58 11.03 4.74
C MET A 1 -18.30 9.67 4.14
N THR A 2 -17.21 9.54 3.38
CA THR A 2 -16.85 8.28 2.74
C THR A 2 -16.42 7.31 3.83
N GLN A 3 -17.05 6.15 3.90
CA GLN A 3 -16.74 5.11 4.88
C GLN A 3 -15.33 4.60 4.57
N GLN A 4 -14.38 4.84 5.49
CA GLN A 4 -12.98 4.45 5.31
C GLN A 4 -12.89 2.93 5.46
N LYS A 5 -12.44 2.23 4.41
CA LYS A 5 -12.22 0.78 4.48
C LYS A 5 -10.96 0.48 5.26
N THR A 6 -10.87 -0.74 5.78
CA THR A 6 -9.66 -1.22 6.46
C THR A 6 -8.54 -1.40 5.44
N LEU A 7 -7.30 -1.06 5.79
CA LEU A 7 -6.18 -1.34 4.91
C LEU A 7 -5.88 -2.83 4.93
N PHE A 8 -5.70 -3.42 3.75
CA PHE A 8 -5.28 -4.82 3.63
C PHE A 8 -3.95 -5.06 4.36
N THR A 9 -3.05 -4.05 4.35
CA THR A 9 -1.74 -4.13 5.02
C THR A 9 -1.81 -4.23 6.54
N ASP A 10 -2.94 -3.88 7.15
CA ASP A 10 -3.15 -4.00 8.59
C ASP A 10 -3.60 -5.41 9.01
N LEU A 11 -3.97 -6.26 8.04
CA LEU A 11 -4.38 -7.63 8.31
C LEU A 11 -3.19 -8.54 8.55
N SER A 12 -3.23 -9.29 9.65
CA SER A 12 -2.36 -10.44 9.84
C SER A 12 -2.76 -11.58 8.88
N ARG A 13 -1.82 -12.50 8.65
CA ARG A 13 -2.08 -13.72 7.87
C ARG A 13 -3.26 -14.51 8.46
N ASP A 14 -3.31 -14.63 9.78
CA ASP A 14 -4.33 -15.42 10.47
C ASP A 14 -5.70 -14.75 10.39
N ALA A 15 -5.74 -13.41 10.53
CA ALA A 15 -6.97 -12.63 10.35
C ALA A 15 -7.52 -12.78 8.92
N LEU A 16 -6.66 -12.69 7.90
CA LEU A 16 -7.07 -12.90 6.51
C LEU A 16 -7.54 -14.35 6.25
N THR A 17 -6.91 -15.33 6.91
CA THR A 17 -7.29 -16.74 6.80
C THR A 17 -8.68 -16.98 7.37
N ALA A 18 -8.94 -16.49 8.59
CA ALA A 18 -10.26 -16.55 9.22
C ALA A 18 -11.30 -15.83 8.36
N TRP A 19 -11.00 -14.62 7.88
CA TRP A 19 -11.90 -13.87 7.01
C TRP A 19 -12.25 -14.63 5.73
N CYS A 20 -11.28 -15.26 5.06
CA CYS A 20 -11.56 -16.09 3.89
C CYS A 20 -12.55 -17.22 4.21
N GLN A 21 -12.37 -17.89 5.35
CA GLN A 21 -13.25 -18.98 5.78
C GLN A 21 -14.66 -18.49 6.11
N GLU A 22 -14.78 -17.35 6.79
CA GLU A 22 -16.07 -16.71 7.10
C GLU A 22 -16.85 -16.32 5.83
N GLN A 23 -16.14 -15.90 4.78
CA GLN A 23 -16.72 -15.62 3.47
C GLN A 23 -16.98 -16.88 2.61
N GLY A 24 -16.74 -18.08 3.17
CA GLY A 24 -16.99 -19.35 2.49
C GLY A 24 -15.87 -19.80 1.52
N PHE A 25 -14.69 -19.19 1.59
CA PHE A 25 -13.54 -19.56 0.77
C PHE A 25 -12.54 -20.44 1.54
N PRO A 26 -11.81 -21.34 0.86
CA PRO A 26 -10.78 -22.14 1.51
C PRO A 26 -9.65 -21.29 2.12
N ALA A 27 -9.13 -21.73 3.27
CA ALA A 27 -8.05 -21.05 4.02
C ALA A 27 -6.82 -20.71 3.17
N TYR A 28 -6.44 -21.57 2.20
CA TYR A 28 -5.27 -21.34 1.35
C TYR A 28 -5.37 -20.07 0.48
N ARG A 29 -6.58 -19.54 0.28
CA ARG A 29 -6.79 -18.30 -0.49
C ARG A 29 -6.11 -17.11 0.15
N ALA A 30 -5.98 -17.09 1.48
CA ALA A 30 -5.24 -16.04 2.19
C ALA A 30 -3.78 -15.95 1.72
N ASP A 31 -3.08 -17.09 1.62
CA ASP A 31 -1.69 -17.11 1.15
C ASP A 31 -1.59 -16.76 -0.34
N GLN A 32 -2.60 -17.10 -1.14
CA GLN A 32 -2.64 -16.69 -2.55
C GLN A 32 -2.77 -15.17 -2.68
N ILE A 33 -3.71 -14.55 -1.97
CA ILE A 33 -3.93 -13.09 -1.97
C ILE A 33 -2.66 -12.38 -1.47
N ARG A 34 -2.05 -12.85 -0.37
CA ARG A 34 -0.80 -12.28 0.14
C ARG A 34 0.34 -12.37 -0.85
N ARG A 35 0.45 -13.47 -1.61
CA ARG A 35 1.47 -13.61 -2.67
C ARG A 35 1.28 -12.58 -3.78
N TRP A 36 0.02 -12.25 -4.11
CA TRP A 36 -0.27 -11.20 -5.07
C TRP A 36 0.12 -9.83 -4.56
N ILE A 37 -0.29 -9.48 -3.34
CA ILE A 37 0.00 -8.16 -2.76
C ILE A 37 1.49 -7.98 -2.47
N TYR A 38 2.13 -8.90 -1.73
CA TYR A 38 3.51 -8.71 -1.27
C TYR A 38 4.56 -9.25 -2.25
N GLY A 39 4.25 -10.34 -2.95
CA GLY A 39 5.19 -10.98 -3.88
C GLY A 39 5.14 -10.35 -5.26
N LYS A 40 3.93 -10.19 -5.82
CA LYS A 40 3.72 -9.63 -7.16
C LYS A 40 3.48 -8.12 -7.17
N ARG A 41 3.20 -7.50 -6.01
CA ARG A 41 3.04 -6.04 -5.84
C ARG A 41 1.99 -5.44 -6.76
N VAL A 42 0.84 -6.12 -6.88
CA VAL A 42 -0.30 -5.60 -7.64
C VAL A 42 -0.89 -4.36 -6.97
N ASN A 43 -1.46 -3.49 -7.78
CA ASN A 43 -2.07 -2.24 -7.34
C ASN A 43 -3.58 -2.36 -7.15
N SER A 44 -4.20 -3.42 -7.68
CA SER A 44 -5.62 -3.72 -7.52
C SER A 44 -5.87 -5.20 -7.26
N PHE A 45 -6.92 -5.52 -6.49
CA PHE A 45 -7.42 -6.88 -6.35
C PHE A 45 -7.82 -7.49 -7.69
N ASP A 46 -8.21 -6.66 -8.67
CA ASP A 46 -8.63 -7.14 -9.99
C ASP A 46 -7.53 -7.84 -10.78
N GLU A 47 -6.26 -7.54 -10.51
CA GLU A 47 -5.11 -8.14 -11.19
C GLU A 47 -4.89 -9.62 -10.81
N MET A 48 -5.55 -10.09 -9.73
CA MET A 48 -5.41 -11.45 -9.21
C MET A 48 -6.23 -12.47 -10.03
N HIS A 49 -5.80 -12.75 -11.26
CA HIS A 49 -6.57 -13.55 -12.23
C HIS A 49 -6.88 -15.00 -11.80
N ASP A 50 -6.13 -15.57 -10.87
CA ASP A 50 -6.33 -16.92 -10.31
C ASP A 50 -7.13 -16.92 -8.99
N VAL A 51 -7.62 -15.74 -8.56
CA VAL A 51 -8.54 -15.54 -7.45
C VAL A 51 -9.97 -15.35 -8.00
N PRO A 52 -10.97 -16.08 -7.49
CA PRO A 52 -12.35 -15.98 -7.97
C PRO A 52 -12.87 -14.55 -7.96
N LYS A 53 -13.63 -14.16 -8.99
CA LYS A 53 -14.20 -12.81 -9.11
C LYS A 53 -14.97 -12.38 -7.86
N ALA A 54 -15.81 -13.28 -7.33
CA ALA A 54 -16.57 -13.02 -6.09
C ALA A 54 -15.66 -12.67 -4.90
N LEU A 55 -14.50 -13.32 -4.77
CA LEU A 55 -13.54 -13.01 -3.70
C LEU A 55 -12.83 -11.68 -3.95
N ARG A 56 -12.48 -11.36 -5.19
CA ARG A 56 -11.90 -10.05 -5.56
C ARG A 56 -12.88 -8.90 -5.29
N GLU A 57 -14.16 -9.11 -5.57
CA GLU A 57 -15.23 -8.14 -5.30
C GLU A 57 -15.41 -7.91 -3.79
N LEU A 58 -15.45 -8.99 -2.99
CA LEU A 58 -15.49 -8.88 -1.53
C LEU A 58 -14.26 -8.16 -0.97
N LEU A 59 -13.06 -8.50 -1.43
CA LEU A 59 -11.84 -7.80 -1.02
C LEU A 59 -11.93 -6.30 -1.33
N THR A 60 -12.40 -5.94 -2.53
CA THR A 60 -12.57 -4.55 -2.96
C THR A 60 -13.62 -3.81 -2.15
N GLN A 61 -14.65 -4.49 -1.66
CA GLN A 61 -15.70 -3.89 -0.82
C GLN A 61 -15.21 -3.62 0.60
N HIS A 62 -14.38 -4.51 1.16
CA HIS A 62 -13.98 -4.48 2.56
C HIS A 62 -12.63 -3.82 2.83
N TYR A 63 -11.73 -3.82 1.84
CA TYR A 63 -10.34 -3.40 2.02
C TYR A 63 -9.85 -2.47 0.92
N ASP A 64 -8.90 -1.61 1.29
CA ASP A 64 -8.06 -0.87 0.35
C ASP A 64 -6.61 -1.37 0.43
N ILE A 65 -5.89 -1.41 -0.70
CA ILE A 65 -4.48 -1.84 -0.73
C ILE A 65 -3.56 -0.72 -0.27
N PHE A 66 -3.87 0.52 -0.64
CA PHE A 66 -3.08 1.70 -0.33
C PHE A 66 -3.92 2.70 0.47
N SER A 67 -3.28 3.36 1.43
CA SER A 67 -3.88 4.43 2.24
C SER A 67 -3.68 5.83 1.67
N MET A 68 -2.93 5.93 0.58
CA MET A 68 -2.45 7.18 0.01
C MET A 68 -2.34 7.08 -1.50
N GLU A 69 -2.41 8.22 -2.15
CA GLU A 69 -2.29 8.33 -3.60
C GLU A 69 -1.01 9.06 -3.99
N ILE A 70 -0.42 8.68 -5.12
CA ILE A 70 0.69 9.44 -5.71
C ILE A 70 0.10 10.65 -6.40
N GLU A 71 0.23 11.82 -5.80
CA GLU A 71 -0.20 13.08 -6.40
C GLU A 71 0.80 13.60 -7.42
N ARG A 72 2.10 13.43 -7.13
CA ARG A 72 3.16 13.84 -8.05
C ARG A 72 4.33 12.90 -7.98
N HIS A 73 4.87 12.57 -9.15
CA HIS A 73 6.10 11.80 -9.30
C HIS A 73 7.12 12.64 -10.07
N LEU A 74 8.25 12.93 -9.45
CA LEU A 74 9.37 13.65 -10.04
C LEU A 74 10.56 12.72 -10.20
N VAL A 75 11.22 12.76 -11.37
CA VAL A 75 12.42 11.98 -11.65
C VAL A 75 13.56 12.94 -11.97
N SER A 76 14.65 12.83 -11.21
CA SER A 76 15.87 13.62 -11.38
C SER A 76 16.76 13.00 -12.47
N SER A 77 17.71 13.78 -13.00
CA SER A 77 18.66 13.34 -14.02
C SER A 77 19.60 12.22 -13.55
N ASP A 78 19.81 12.09 -12.24
CA ASP A 78 20.60 11.02 -11.62
C ASP A 78 19.76 9.75 -11.35
N GLY A 79 18.48 9.74 -11.74
CA GLY A 79 17.56 8.63 -11.51
C GLY A 79 16.94 8.59 -10.11
N THR A 80 17.16 9.62 -9.27
CA THR A 80 16.43 9.78 -8.02
C THR A 80 14.95 10.06 -8.30
N GLU A 81 14.08 9.29 -7.67
CA GLU A 81 12.62 9.41 -7.79
C GLU A 81 12.05 10.01 -6.50
N LYS A 82 11.26 11.07 -6.61
CA LYS A 82 10.56 11.72 -5.50
C LYS A 82 9.06 11.64 -5.72
N LEU A 83 8.36 11.06 -4.75
CA LEU A 83 6.91 10.96 -4.70
C LEU A 83 6.36 11.96 -3.70
N LEU A 84 5.40 12.77 -4.14
CA LEU A 84 4.48 13.48 -3.26
C LEU A 84 3.23 12.62 -3.09
N LEU A 85 2.96 12.23 -1.86
CA LEU A 85 1.90 11.30 -1.49
C LEU A 85 0.81 12.08 -0.75
N ARG A 86 -0.42 11.99 -1.23
CA ARG A 86 -1.59 12.60 -0.59
C ARG A 86 -2.28 11.58 0.30
N LEU A 87 -2.47 11.95 1.56
CA LEU A 87 -3.14 11.14 2.58
C LEU A 87 -4.67 11.33 2.52
N ALA A 88 -5.40 10.48 3.25
CA ALA A 88 -6.86 10.49 3.28
C ALA A 88 -7.46 11.80 3.84
N ASP A 89 -6.73 12.49 4.73
CA ASP A 89 -7.11 13.78 5.31
C ASP A 89 -6.73 14.98 4.44
N GLY A 90 -6.10 14.74 3.28
CA GLY A 90 -5.64 15.78 2.36
C GLY A 90 -4.25 16.33 2.67
N GLU A 91 -3.62 15.88 3.77
CA GLU A 91 -2.23 16.21 4.06
C GLU A 91 -1.27 15.49 3.11
N HIS A 92 -0.03 15.96 3.06
CA HIS A 92 0.98 15.44 2.15
C HIS A 92 2.20 14.93 2.90
N THR A 93 2.78 13.87 2.36
CA THR A 93 4.08 13.36 2.78
C THR A 93 4.93 13.04 1.57
N GLU A 94 6.24 12.88 1.79
CA GLU A 94 7.19 12.62 0.71
C GLU A 94 7.89 11.28 0.93
N CYS A 95 8.15 10.60 -0.19
CA CYS A 95 8.98 9.41 -0.26
C CYS A 95 10.03 9.61 -1.37
N VAL A 96 11.29 9.30 -1.08
CA VAL A 96 12.39 9.46 -2.03
C VAL A 96 13.10 8.13 -2.21
N LEU A 97 13.26 7.69 -3.46
CA LEU A 97 14.05 6.53 -3.85
C LEU A 97 15.31 7.00 -4.56
N MET A 98 16.46 6.73 -3.95
CA MET A 98 17.78 7.00 -4.51
C MET A 98 18.40 5.70 -5.04
N ARG A 99 19.03 5.77 -6.21
CA ARG A 99 19.63 4.63 -6.92
C ARG A 99 21.12 4.89 -7.12
N GLU A 100 21.97 4.10 -6.47
CA GLU A 100 23.42 4.28 -6.53
C GLU A 100 24.09 2.94 -6.87
N GLY A 101 24.50 2.75 -8.13
CA GLY A 101 24.97 1.46 -8.62
C GLY A 101 23.91 0.37 -8.37
N ASP A 102 24.27 -0.66 -7.60
CA ASP A 102 23.36 -1.75 -7.19
C ASP A 102 22.55 -1.43 -5.92
N ARG A 103 22.90 -0.36 -5.19
CA ARG A 103 22.22 0.04 -3.96
C ARG A 103 20.94 0.81 -4.26
N ARG A 104 19.90 0.54 -3.48
CA ARG A 104 18.63 1.27 -3.47
C ARG A 104 18.36 1.74 -2.05
N THR A 105 18.18 3.04 -1.87
CA THR A 105 17.89 3.66 -0.57
C THR A 105 16.53 4.34 -0.65
N VAL A 106 15.64 4.03 0.29
CA VAL A 106 14.32 4.66 0.37
C VAL A 106 14.25 5.51 1.64
N CYS A 107 13.95 6.78 1.47
CA CYS A 107 13.59 7.68 2.57
C CYS A 107 12.07 7.67 2.72
N ILE A 108 11.61 7.26 3.89
CA ILE A 108 10.19 7.27 4.28
C ILE A 108 9.98 8.27 5.40
N SER A 109 8.84 8.95 5.36
CA SER A 109 8.42 9.87 6.41
C SER A 109 7.58 9.12 7.45
N SER A 110 7.84 9.36 8.74
CA SER A 110 7.08 8.74 9.84
C SER A 110 5.94 9.61 10.36
N GLN A 111 5.94 10.90 10.04
CA GLN A 111 4.99 11.90 10.51
C GLN A 111 4.72 12.92 9.39
N VAL A 112 3.55 13.55 9.44
CA VAL A 112 3.27 14.78 8.68
C VAL A 112 3.75 15.96 9.52
N GLY A 113 4.80 16.63 9.06
CA GLY A 113 5.50 17.64 9.85
C GLY A 113 6.29 17.05 11.03
N CYS A 114 7.03 17.89 11.74
CA CYS A 114 7.76 17.51 12.95
C CYS A 114 7.74 18.64 13.98
N ALA A 115 7.25 18.36 15.19
CA ALA A 115 7.12 19.34 16.26
C ALA A 115 8.46 19.78 16.89
N ARG A 116 9.59 19.24 16.42
CA ARG A 116 10.91 19.49 17.00
C ARG A 116 11.44 20.91 16.74
N GLY A 117 10.93 21.59 15.71
CA GLY A 117 11.28 22.98 15.42
C GLY A 117 12.77 23.17 15.05
N CYS A 118 13.40 22.19 14.41
CA CYS A 118 14.79 22.32 13.96
C CYS A 118 14.92 23.47 12.96
N VAL A 119 15.73 24.48 13.30
CA VAL A 119 16.10 25.57 12.38
C VAL A 119 17.40 25.19 11.68
N PHE A 120 17.33 24.93 10.37
CA PHE A 120 18.51 24.68 9.54
C PHE A 120 18.97 26.03 8.97
N SER A 121 20.06 26.56 9.53
CA SER A 121 20.72 27.81 9.11
C SER A 121 21.81 27.58 8.09
#